data_AF-A0A7W0KYF1-F1
#
_entry.id   AF-A0A7W0KYF1-F1
#
_cell.length_a   1.000
_cell.length_b   1.000
_cell.length_c   1.000
_cell.angle_alpha   90.00
_cell.angle_beta   90.00
_cell.angle_gamma   90.00
#
_symmetry.space_group_name_H-M   'P 1'
#
loop_
_entity.id
_entity.type
_entity.pdbx_description
1 polymer ?
#
loop_
_entity_poly.entity_id
_entity_poly.type
_entity_poly.pdbx_seq_one_letter_code
_entity_poly.pdbx_strand_id
1 'polypeptide(L)'
;MTTTPSGFADLGVPADLCAPLHAAGITVPTPIQHAVIPDALRGRDVTGRAPTGSGKTLAFGLPLVARLRAASASRPTALVLA
;
A
#
# COMPACT_ATOMS: atom_id res chain seq x y z
N MET A 1 -20.14 -14.47 -6.19
CA MET A 1 -20.25 -13.02 -5.92
C MET A 1 -19.01 -12.61 -5.15
N THR A 2 -18.02 -12.01 -5.81
CA THR A 2 -16.83 -11.48 -5.11
C THR A 2 -17.15 -10.08 -4.61
N THR A 3 -17.34 -9.92 -3.31
CA THR A 3 -17.48 -8.61 -2.67
C THR A 3 -16.18 -7.85 -2.91
N THR A 4 -16.23 -6.80 -3.74
CA THR A 4 -15.07 -5.91 -3.90
C THR A 4 -14.79 -5.28 -2.52
N PRO A 5 -13.56 -5.41 -1.99
CA PRO A 5 -13.19 -4.75 -0.74
C PRO A 5 -13.54 -3.25 -0.85
N SER A 6 -14.23 -2.70 0.14
CA SER A 6 -14.81 -1.35 0.07
C SER A 6 -13.81 -0.26 0.49
N GLY A 7 -12.75 -0.64 1.22
CA GLY A 7 -11.72 0.28 1.70
C GLY A 7 -10.34 -0.37 1.89
N PHE A 8 -9.35 0.45 2.25
CA PHE A 8 -7.97 -0.01 2.50
C PHE A 8 -7.85 -1.05 3.63
N ALA A 9 -8.70 -0.95 4.66
CA ALA A 9 -8.73 -1.92 5.76
C ALA A 9 -9.06 -3.33 5.25
N ASP A 10 -9.97 -3.45 4.29
CA ASP A 10 -10.35 -4.73 3.68
C ASP A 10 -9.22 -5.35 2.83
N LEU A 11 -8.22 -4.54 2.44
CA LEU A 11 -6.99 -5.02 1.79
C LEU A 11 -5.91 -5.46 2.79
N GLY A 12 -6.17 -5.33 4.09
CA GLY A 12 -5.23 -5.63 5.17
C GLY A 12 -4.33 -4.46 5.57
N VAL A 13 -4.62 -3.23 5.12
CA VAL A 13 -3.84 -2.05 5.53
C VAL A 13 -4.10 -1.76 7.02
N PRO A 14 -3.04 -1.56 7.83
CA PRO A 14 -3.17 -1.20 9.24
C PRO A 14 -4.05 0.05 9.49
N ALA A 15 -4.77 0.07 10.61
CA ALA A 15 -5.74 1.12 10.93
C ALA A 15 -5.10 2.52 11.11
N ASP A 16 -3.88 2.56 11.66
CA ASP A 16 -3.06 3.75 11.81
C ASP A 16 -2.63 4.36 10.47
N LEU A 17 -2.54 3.56 9.41
CA LEU A 17 -2.34 4.03 8.03
C LEU A 17 -3.67 4.37 7.33
N CYS A 18 -4.78 3.72 7.68
CA CYS A 18 -6.09 4.03 7.12
C CYS A 18 -6.61 5.42 7.56
N ALA A 19 -6.36 5.81 8.81
CA ALA A 19 -6.81 7.10 9.35
C ALA A 19 -6.31 8.33 8.54
N PRO A 20 -5.00 8.50 8.26
CA PRO A 20 -4.51 9.61 7.45
C PRO A 20 -4.98 9.55 5.99
N LEU A 21 -5.16 8.35 5.42
CA LEU A 21 -5.76 8.20 4.09
C LEU A 21 -7.19 8.74 4.06
N HIS A 22 -8.01 8.38 5.06
CA HIS A 22 -9.38 8.87 5.17
C HIS A 22 -9.43 10.39 5.34
N ALA A 23 -8.57 10.96 6.21
CA ALA A 23 -8.46 12.40 6.40
C ALA A 23 -8.05 13.15 5.11
N ALA A 24 -7.26 12.50 4.26
CA ALA A 24 -6.89 13.03 2.93
C ALA A 24 -7.94 12.77 1.84
N GLY A 25 -9.10 12.19 2.17
CA GLY A 25 -10.15 11.85 1.21
C GLY A 25 -9.84 10.61 0.34
N ILE A 26 -8.81 9.84 0.69
CA ILE A 26 -8.39 8.63 -0.02
C ILE A 26 -9.05 7.41 0.64
N THR A 27 -10.31 7.14 0.27
CA THR A 27 -11.14 6.13 0.94
C THR A 27 -11.26 4.83 0.15
N VAL A 28 -11.41 4.93 -1.17
CA VAL A 28 -11.61 3.78 -2.06
C VAL A 28 -10.31 3.45 -2.80
N PRO A 29 -9.75 2.24 -2.63
CA PRO A 29 -8.54 1.85 -3.34
C PRO A 29 -8.77 1.74 -4.86
N THR A 30 -7.75 2.09 -5.65
CA THR A 30 -7.80 1.94 -7.11
C THR A 30 -7.56 0.48 -7.53
N PRO A 31 -7.87 0.08 -8.78
CA PRO A 31 -7.66 -1.30 -9.23
C PRO A 31 -6.23 -1.82 -9.07
N ILE A 32 -5.21 -0.97 -9.31
CA ILE A 32 -3.81 -1.37 -9.09
C ILE A 32 -3.48 -1.53 -7.61
N GLN A 33 -4.11 -0.76 -6.73
CA GLN A 33 -3.94 -0.89 -5.27
C GLN A 33 -4.59 -2.18 -4.77
N HIS A 34 -5.80 -2.52 -5.23
CA HIS A 34 -6.45 -3.81 -4.97
C HIS A 34 -5.58 -4.99 -5.38
N ALA A 35 -4.94 -4.92 -6.55
CA ALA A 35 -4.12 -5.99 -7.09
C ALA A 35 -2.78 -6.16 -6.35
N VAL A 36 -2.17 -5.07 -5.87
CA VAL A 36 -0.81 -5.07 -5.31
C VAL A 36 -0.80 -5.24 -3.79
N ILE A 37 -1.65 -4.50 -3.07
CA ILE A 37 -1.52 -4.32 -1.62
C ILE A 37 -1.55 -5.66 -0.85
N PRO A 38 -2.49 -6.59 -1.09
CA PRO A 38 -2.57 -7.82 -0.30
C PRO A 38 -1.31 -8.68 -0.38
N ASP A 39 -0.72 -8.83 -1.59
CA ASP A 39 0.48 -9.66 -1.78
C ASP A 39 1.76 -8.94 -1.31
N ALA A 40 1.84 -7.63 -1.51
CA ALA A 40 2.94 -6.83 -0.99
C ALA A 40 2.96 -6.80 0.55
N LEU A 41 1.79 -6.73 1.20
CA LEU A 41 1.68 -6.85 2.67
C LEU A 41 2.15 -8.23 3.18
N ARG A 42 1.90 -9.30 2.42
CA ARG A 42 2.44 -10.65 2.71
C ARG A 42 3.95 -10.74 2.48
N GLY A 43 4.56 -9.75 1.82
CA GLY A 43 6.00 -9.72 1.57
C GLY A 43 6.43 -10.51 0.36
N ARG A 44 5.51 -10.70 -0.59
CA ARG A 44 5.82 -11.29 -1.89
C ARG A 44 6.44 -10.22 -2.77
N ASP A 45 7.29 -10.66 -3.70
CA ASP A 45 7.74 -9.81 -4.79
C ASP A 45 6.57 -9.53 -5.73
N VAL A 46 6.32 -8.27 -6.06
CA VAL A 46 5.18 -7.85 -6.87
C VAL A 46 5.65 -6.93 -7.99
N THR A 47 5.21 -7.23 -9.21
CA THR A 47 5.32 -6.32 -10.36
C THR A 47 3.95 -5.74 -10.66
N GLY A 48 3.83 -4.42 -10.68
CA GLY A 48 2.57 -3.73 -11.00
C GLY A 48 2.71 -2.87 -12.26
N ARG A 49 1.86 -3.10 -13.26
CA ARG A 49 1.78 -2.29 -14.48
C ARG A 49 0.43 -1.59 -14.54
N ALA A 50 0.46 -0.26 -14.55
CA ALA A 50 -0.72 0.59 -14.71
C ALA A 50 -0.32 1.94 -15.31
N PRO A 51 -1.25 2.68 -15.95
CA PRO A 51 -0.99 4.04 -16.44
C PRO A 51 -0.49 5.02 -15.36
N THR A 52 0.08 6.15 -15.78
CA THR A 52 0.37 7.28 -14.89
C THR A 52 -0.94 7.80 -14.29
N GLY A 53 -0.91 8.24 -13.03
CA GLY A 53 -2.12 8.68 -12.31
C GLY A 53 -2.97 7.55 -11.70
N SER A 54 -2.69 6.27 -11.98
CA SER A 54 -3.48 5.14 -11.43
C SER A 54 -3.30 4.89 -9.92
N GLY A 55 -2.47 5.66 -9.22
CA GLY A 55 -2.22 5.49 -7.78
C GLY A 55 -1.17 4.44 -7.42
N LYS A 56 -0.25 4.11 -8.34
CA LYS A 56 0.85 3.15 -8.11
C LYS A 56 1.71 3.49 -6.90
N THR A 57 1.96 4.78 -6.64
CA THR A 57 2.77 5.23 -5.50
C THR A 57 2.23 4.69 -4.17
N LEU A 58 0.92 4.81 -3.93
CA LEU A 58 0.31 4.24 -2.72
C LEU A 58 0.20 2.71 -2.77
N ALA A 59 0.03 2.13 -3.97
CA ALA A 59 -0.02 0.68 -4.14
C ALA A 59 1.24 -0.02 -3.61
N PHE A 60 2.42 0.58 -3.79
CA PHE A 60 3.69 0.06 -3.26
C PHE A 60 4.12 0.71 -1.93
N GLY A 61 3.81 1.99 -1.74
CA GLY A 61 4.23 2.75 -0.56
C GLY A 61 3.55 2.29 0.73
N LEU A 62 2.23 2.01 0.69
CA LEU A 62 1.50 1.53 1.87
C LEU A 62 2.05 0.20 2.40
N PRO A 63 2.20 -0.86 1.60
CA PRO A 63 2.77 -2.10 2.10
C PRO A 63 4.24 -1.97 2.50
N LEU A 64 5.02 -1.08 1.88
CA LEU A 64 6.38 -0.76 2.32
C LEU A 64 6.38 -0.19 3.73
N VAL A 65 5.60 0.87 3.98
CA VAL A 65 5.52 1.53 5.29
C VAL A 65 4.98 0.58 6.36
N ALA A 66 3.91 -0.16 6.06
CA ALA A 66 3.30 -1.13 6.97
C ALA A 66 4.25 -2.24 7.44
N ARG A 67 5.30 -2.54 6.66
CA ARG A 67 6.27 -3.59 6.95
C ARG A 67 7.60 -3.06 7.49
N LEU A 68 7.77 -1.74 7.61
CA LEU A 68 9.00 -1.16 8.14
C LEU A 68 9.24 -1.66 9.57
N ARG A 69 10.49 -2.03 9.82
CA ARG A 69 11.00 -2.19 11.18
C ARG A 69 11.58 -0.88 11.66
N ALA A 70 11.67 -0.72 12.98
CA ALA A 70 12.40 0.39 13.58
C ALA A 70 13.80 0.49 12.96
N ALA A 71 14.07 1.64 12.34
CA ALA A 71 15.37 1.92 11.75
C ALA A 71 16.35 2.36 12.83
N SER A 72 17.64 2.17 12.58
CA SER A 72 18.71 2.73 13.39
C SER A 72 19.62 3.60 12.53
N ALA A 73 20.38 4.51 13.15
CA ALA A 73 21.33 5.36 12.44
C ALA A 73 22.21 4.54 11.50
N SER A 74 22.36 5.03 10.26
CA SER A 74 23.14 4.38 9.19
C SER A 74 22.69 2.97 8.79
N ARG A 75 21.45 2.56 9.10
CA ARG A 75 20.86 1.28 8.70
C ARG A 75 19.43 1.47 8.15
N PRO A 76 19.27 1.92 6.89
CA PRO A 76 17.95 2.05 6.28
C PRO A 76 17.27 0.69 6.16
N THR A 77 15.94 0.66 6.36
CA THR A 77 15.12 -0.57 6.30
C THR A 77 14.26 -0.67 5.03
N ALA A 78 14.31 0.34 4.17
CA ALA A 78 13.69 0.35 2.84
C ALA A 78 14.41 1.34 1.90
N LEU A 79 14.25 1.13 0.59
CA LEU A 79 14.79 1.99 -0.48
C LEU A 79 13.73 2.15 -1.57
N VAL A 80 13.55 3.37 -2.06
CA VAL A 80 12.71 3.69 -3.22
C VAL A 80 13.59 4.38 -4.25
N LEU A 81 13.50 3.96 -5.51
CA LEU A 81 14.21 4.53 -6.64
C LEU A 81 13.19 5.13 -7.61
N ALA A 82 13.44 6.33 -8.13
CA ALA A 82 12.53 7.10 -8.98
C ALA A 82 13.26 7.73 -10.16
#